data_AF-A0A2J8A128-F1
#
_entry.id   AF-A0A2J8A128-F1
#
_cell.length_a   1.000
_cell.length_b   1.000
_cell.length_c   1.000
_cell.angle_alpha   90.00
_cell.angle_beta   90.00
_cell.angle_gamma   90.00
#
_symmetry.space_group_name_H-M   'P 1'
#
loop_
_entity.id
_entity.type
_entity.pdbx_description
1 polymer ?
#
loop_
_entity_poly.entity_id
_entity_poly.type
_entity_poly.pdbx_seq_one_letter_code
_entity_poly.pdbx_strand_id
1 'polypeptide(L)'
;MRLQPPVAAALHWSLHARKGQLIGPQARASSAVNTQVSPGLAESSHLDPTNPYSAAKAGAELIARAYITSYKMPIIITRGNNVYGPHQFPEKLIPKFTLLAARGKDLPVHGDGTSVRSYLFVEDVAEAFDCVLHKGITGETYNIGTERERSVLDVARDIAKIFNMPEGKVVNVKDRAFNDRRYYIGSSKLAGLGWKESTGWEEGLKKTIDWYMGLKNMETYWAGDVEMALKPHPVVVQNAGTSAAVPFTA
;
A
#
# COMPACT_ATOMS: atom_id res chain seq x y z
N MET A 1 40.94 -6.20 8.82
CA MET A 1 39.61 -5.56 8.80
C MET A 1 38.81 -6.22 7.67
N ARG A 2 37.96 -7.22 7.96
CA ARG A 2 37.17 -7.91 6.92
C ARG A 2 35.99 -7.02 6.56
N LEU A 3 35.96 -6.53 5.32
CA LEU A 3 34.79 -5.89 4.73
C LEU A 3 33.63 -6.90 4.76
N GLN A 4 32.49 -6.51 5.35
CA GLN A 4 31.28 -7.31 5.23
C GLN A 4 30.88 -7.38 3.74
N PRO A 5 30.42 -8.54 3.24
CA PRO A 5 29.94 -8.64 1.87
C PRO A 5 28.74 -7.69 1.68
N PRO A 6 28.54 -7.14 0.46
CA PRO A 6 27.43 -6.24 0.18
C PRO A 6 26.10 -6.91 0.54
N VAL A 7 25.31 -6.25 1.39
CA VAL A 7 23.97 -6.68 1.76
C VAL A 7 23.07 -6.50 0.53
N ALA A 8 22.49 -7.58 0.04
CA ALA A 8 21.44 -7.49 -0.98
C ALA A 8 20.10 -7.32 -0.26
N ALA A 9 19.54 -6.10 -0.25
CA ALA A 9 18.19 -5.88 0.22
C ALA A 9 17.20 -6.46 -0.80
N ALA A 10 16.49 -7.53 -0.44
CA ALA A 10 15.41 -8.04 -1.27
C ALA A 10 14.15 -7.19 -1.01
N LEU A 11 13.90 -6.24 -1.90
CA LEU A 11 12.75 -5.34 -1.85
C LEU A 11 11.44 -6.12 -1.98
N HIS A 12 10.65 -6.11 -0.91
CA HIS A 12 9.37 -6.80 -0.88
C HIS A 12 8.21 -5.81 -0.61
N TRP A 13 7.22 -5.79 -1.50
CA TRP A 13 6.14 -4.78 -1.50
C TRP A 13 4.78 -5.38 -1.12
N SER A 14 4.19 -4.84 -0.05
CA SER A 14 2.89 -5.16 0.56
C SER A 14 2.52 -6.64 0.58
N LEU A 15 3.05 -7.34 1.58
CA LEU A 15 2.51 -8.63 1.99
C LEU A 15 1.24 -8.41 2.82
N HIS A 16 0.13 -8.92 2.30
CA HIS A 16 -1.17 -8.87 2.94
C HIS A 16 -1.21 -9.97 4.00
N ALA A 17 -0.74 -9.69 5.21
CA ALA A 17 -0.95 -10.58 6.33
C ALA A 17 -2.31 -10.22 6.97
N ARG A 18 -3.15 -11.21 7.26
CA ARG A 18 -4.39 -11.04 8.03
C ARG A 18 -4.22 -11.72 9.40
N LYS A 19 -4.91 -11.20 10.41
CA LYS A 19 -5.23 -11.96 11.63
C LYS A 19 -6.45 -12.83 11.28
N GLY A 20 -6.31 -14.15 11.28
CA GLY A 20 -7.39 -15.07 10.95
C GLY A 20 -8.63 -14.81 11.81
N GLN A 21 -9.75 -14.49 11.18
CA GLN A 21 -11.06 -14.49 11.84
C GLN A 21 -11.65 -15.87 11.59
N LEU A 22 -11.53 -16.78 12.57
CA LEU A 22 -12.22 -18.06 12.55
C LEU A 22 -13.72 -17.78 12.49
N ILE A 23 -14.36 -18.16 11.40
CA ILE A 23 -15.82 -18.07 11.25
C ILE A 23 -16.42 -19.26 12.01
N GLY A 24 -16.77 -19.03 13.28
CA GLY A 24 -17.68 -19.88 14.05
C GLY A 24 -19.11 -19.32 14.00
N PRO A 25 -20.16 -20.15 14.16
CA PRO A 25 -21.54 -19.70 13.98
C PRO A 25 -22.00 -18.73 15.08
N GLN A 26 -22.81 -17.77 14.65
CA GLN A 26 -23.46 -16.65 15.35
C GLN A 26 -23.62 -16.75 16.88
N ALA A 27 -23.20 -15.69 17.58
CA ALA A 27 -23.80 -15.26 18.85
C ALA A 27 -24.13 -13.76 18.76
N ARG A 28 -25.40 -13.42 19.02
CA ARG A 28 -25.95 -12.06 19.00
C ARG A 28 -25.53 -11.27 20.26
N ALA A 29 -25.10 -10.03 20.00
CA ALA A 29 -25.20 -8.79 20.78
C ALA A 29 -24.80 -8.77 22.27
N SER A 30 -23.79 -7.94 22.57
CA SER A 30 -23.89 -6.93 23.64
C SER A 30 -22.97 -5.74 23.31
N SER A 31 -23.52 -4.54 23.46
CA SER A 31 -22.91 -3.25 23.20
C SER A 31 -21.90 -2.89 24.28
N ALA A 32 -20.61 -3.01 23.95
CA ALA A 32 -19.53 -2.25 24.54
C ALA A 32 -18.45 -2.09 23.47
N VAL A 33 -18.24 -0.87 22.98
CA VAL A 33 -17.10 -0.55 22.11
C VAL A 33 -15.85 -0.60 23.00
N ASN A 34 -15.31 -1.80 23.15
CA ASN A 34 -13.99 -2.00 23.74
C ASN A 34 -12.96 -1.63 22.66
N THR A 35 -12.41 -0.43 22.72
CA THR A 35 -11.30 0.06 21.88
C THR A 35 -9.99 -0.65 22.23
N GLN A 36 -9.99 -1.98 22.19
CA GLN A 36 -8.77 -2.76 22.21
C GLN A 36 -8.14 -2.66 20.81
N VAL A 37 -7.21 -1.72 20.65
CA VAL A 37 -6.34 -1.65 19.48
C VAL A 37 -5.61 -2.99 19.41
N SER A 38 -6.01 -3.85 18.46
CA SER A 38 -5.35 -5.14 18.26
C SER A 38 -3.90 -4.89 17.88
N PRO A 39 -2.93 -5.60 18.48
CA PRO A 39 -1.54 -5.44 18.11
C PRO A 39 -1.35 -5.78 16.62
N GLY A 40 -0.56 -4.97 15.93
CA GLY A 40 -0.24 -5.17 14.52
C GLY A 40 0.45 -6.51 14.30
N LEU A 41 0.33 -7.03 13.07
CA LEU A 41 0.94 -8.30 12.72
C LEU A 41 2.46 -8.19 12.82
N ALA A 42 3.04 -9.02 13.67
CA ALA A 42 4.48 -9.14 13.84
C ALA A 42 5.11 -9.85 12.64
N GLU A 43 6.42 -9.71 12.45
CA GLU A 43 7.15 -10.33 11.35
C GLU A 43 7.07 -11.87 11.35
N SER A 44 6.86 -12.47 12.53
CA SER A 44 6.65 -13.91 12.73
C SER A 44 5.24 -14.40 12.36
N SER A 45 4.33 -13.51 11.97
CA SER A 45 2.97 -13.90 11.55
C SER A 45 3.00 -14.73 10.28
N HIS A 46 2.09 -15.69 10.17
CA HIS A 46 1.91 -16.49 8.96
C HIS A 46 1.50 -15.61 7.78
N LEU A 47 2.01 -15.95 6.59
CA LEU A 47 1.61 -15.31 5.34
C LEU A 47 0.30 -15.94 4.86
N ASP A 48 -0.75 -15.13 4.72
CA ASP A 48 -2.10 -15.58 4.34
C ASP A 48 -2.64 -14.73 3.16
N PRO A 49 -2.07 -14.88 1.95
CA PRO A 49 -2.39 -14.03 0.82
C PRO A 49 -3.78 -14.33 0.23
N THR A 50 -4.54 -13.27 -0.06
CA THR A 50 -5.95 -13.35 -0.52
C THR A 50 -6.12 -13.08 -2.01
N ASN A 51 -5.05 -12.70 -2.71
CA ASN A 51 -5.10 -12.35 -4.13
C ASN A 51 -3.79 -12.75 -4.84
N PRO A 52 -3.80 -12.89 -6.19
CA PRO A 52 -2.63 -13.36 -6.92
C PRO A 52 -1.37 -12.50 -6.71
N TYR A 53 -1.53 -11.19 -6.54
CA TYR A 53 -0.41 -10.28 -6.28
C TYR A 53 0.22 -10.57 -4.91
N SER A 54 -0.59 -10.65 -3.85
CA SER A 54 -0.08 -10.94 -2.50
C SER A 54 0.47 -12.37 -2.40
N ALA A 55 -0.08 -13.33 -3.16
CA ALA A 55 0.43 -14.70 -3.22
C ALA A 55 1.79 -14.79 -3.89
N ALA A 56 1.98 -14.12 -5.03
CA ALA A 56 3.28 -14.05 -5.71
C ALA A 56 4.33 -13.39 -4.80
N LYS A 57 3.92 -12.38 -4.04
CA LYS A 57 4.77 -11.73 -3.05
C LYS A 57 5.15 -12.69 -1.91
N ALA A 58 4.18 -13.35 -1.27
CA ALA A 58 4.47 -14.38 -0.27
C ALA A 58 5.45 -15.45 -0.78
N GLY A 59 5.25 -15.94 -2.01
CA GLY A 59 6.15 -16.91 -2.65
C GLY A 59 7.58 -16.38 -2.83
N ALA A 60 7.77 -15.13 -3.28
CA ALA A 60 9.09 -14.54 -3.42
C ALA A 60 9.81 -14.41 -2.07
N GLU A 61 9.08 -14.13 -0.98
CA GLU A 61 9.67 -14.12 0.36
C GLU A 61 10.16 -15.52 0.76
N LEU A 62 9.36 -16.56 0.53
CA LEU A 62 9.75 -17.94 0.83
C LEU A 62 11.00 -18.37 0.05
N ILE A 63 11.11 -17.96 -1.22
CA ILE A 63 12.32 -18.17 -2.02
C ILE A 63 13.51 -17.48 -1.36
N ALA A 64 13.40 -16.20 -1.00
CA ALA A 64 14.49 -15.47 -0.33
C ALA A 64 14.93 -16.16 0.98
N ARG A 65 13.97 -16.65 1.78
CA ARG A 65 14.27 -17.43 3.00
C ARG A 65 14.99 -18.73 2.73
N ALA A 66 14.63 -19.43 1.64
CA ALA A 66 15.35 -20.62 1.22
C ALA A 66 16.81 -20.30 0.87
N TYR A 67 17.08 -19.19 0.18
CA TYR A 67 18.44 -18.75 -0.13
C TYR A 67 19.25 -18.35 1.12
N ILE A 68 18.63 -17.69 2.11
CA ILE A 68 19.25 -17.43 3.42
C ILE A 68 19.62 -18.76 4.09
N THR A 69 18.72 -19.74 4.07
CA THR A 69 18.90 -21.02 4.78
C THR A 69 19.99 -21.88 4.13
N SER A 70 19.87 -22.10 2.82
CA SER A 70 20.69 -23.02 2.04
C SER A 70 22.07 -22.45 1.72
N TYR A 71 22.14 -21.15 1.40
CA TYR A 71 23.37 -20.54 0.86
C TYR A 71 23.93 -19.43 1.75
N LYS A 72 23.31 -19.15 2.90
CA LYS A 72 23.73 -18.08 3.82
C LYS A 72 23.84 -16.71 3.14
N MET A 73 23.01 -16.47 2.12
CA MET A 73 23.03 -15.19 1.41
C MET A 73 22.65 -14.04 2.34
N PRO A 74 23.36 -12.89 2.26
CA PRO A 74 23.11 -11.74 3.11
C PRO A 74 21.87 -10.96 2.65
N ILE A 75 20.69 -11.51 2.93
CA ILE A 75 19.40 -10.96 2.53
C ILE A 75 18.64 -10.44 3.75
N ILE A 76 18.07 -9.25 3.64
CA ILE A 76 17.08 -8.73 4.57
C ILE A 76 15.75 -8.57 3.84
N ILE A 77 14.65 -8.93 4.50
CA ILE A 77 13.29 -8.81 3.97
C ILE A 77 12.60 -7.63 4.65
N THR A 78 11.94 -6.78 3.88
CA THR A 78 11.13 -5.68 4.42
C THR A 78 9.68 -5.84 4.01
N ARG A 79 8.71 -5.54 4.89
CA ARG A 79 7.28 -5.55 4.52
C ARG A 79 6.67 -4.18 4.80
N GLY A 80 6.16 -3.51 3.77
CA GLY A 80 5.63 -2.16 3.87
C GLY A 80 4.10 -2.06 3.82
N ASN A 81 3.57 -1.05 4.52
CA ASN A 81 2.20 -0.55 4.34
C ASN A 81 2.03 0.21 3.01
N ASN A 82 0.84 0.79 2.77
CA ASN A 82 0.62 1.62 1.60
C ASN A 82 1.53 2.85 1.64
N VAL A 83 2.33 3.03 0.61
CA VAL A 83 3.19 4.20 0.45
C VAL A 83 2.49 5.26 -0.40
N TYR A 84 2.73 6.53 -0.09
CA TYR A 84 2.28 7.64 -0.91
C TYR A 84 3.33 8.75 -0.96
N GLY A 85 3.27 9.58 -2.01
CA GLY A 85 4.23 10.66 -2.19
C GLY A 85 4.43 11.06 -3.63
N PRO A 86 5.40 11.96 -3.87
CA PRO A 86 5.98 12.23 -5.19
C PRO A 86 6.28 10.95 -5.97
N HIS A 87 6.21 11.01 -7.30
CA HIS A 87 6.57 9.90 -8.20
C HIS A 87 5.69 8.63 -8.11
N GLN A 88 4.55 8.67 -7.41
CA GLN A 88 3.57 7.59 -7.48
C GLN A 88 2.80 7.61 -8.82
N PHE A 89 2.45 6.48 -9.42
CA PHE A 89 1.69 6.53 -10.68
C PHE A 89 0.22 6.98 -10.46
N PRO A 90 -0.39 7.80 -11.35
CA PRO A 90 -1.76 8.33 -11.24
C PRO A 90 -2.91 7.33 -11.07
N GLU A 91 -2.68 6.02 -11.24
CA GLU A 91 -3.70 5.00 -10.98
C GLU A 91 -4.02 4.82 -9.48
N LYS A 92 -3.05 5.18 -8.61
CA LYS A 92 -3.14 4.99 -7.16
C LYS A 92 -4.06 6.04 -6.54
N LEU A 93 -4.62 5.71 -5.39
CA LEU A 93 -5.72 6.45 -4.76
C LEU A 93 -5.44 7.95 -4.61
N ILE A 94 -4.36 8.32 -3.92
CA ILE A 94 -4.03 9.71 -3.59
C ILE A 94 -3.73 10.51 -4.88
N PRO A 95 -2.81 10.08 -5.76
CA PRO A 95 -2.57 10.72 -7.06
C PRO A 95 -3.84 10.90 -7.90
N LYS A 96 -4.65 9.85 -8.01
CA LYS A 96 -5.91 9.87 -8.77
C LYS A 96 -6.84 10.96 -8.27
N PHE A 97 -7.08 10.97 -6.96
CA PHE A 97 -7.97 11.95 -6.35
C PHE A 97 -7.42 13.37 -6.45
N THR A 98 -6.11 13.56 -6.26
CA THR A 98 -5.46 14.86 -6.45
C THR A 98 -5.69 15.39 -7.87
N LEU A 99 -5.48 14.56 -8.90
CA LEU A 99 -5.64 14.98 -10.30
C LEU A 99 -7.11 15.18 -10.70
N LEU A 100 -8.04 14.37 -10.19
CA LEU A 100 -9.47 14.56 -10.40
C LEU A 100 -9.98 15.83 -9.72
N ALA A 101 -9.59 16.06 -8.46
CA ALA A 101 -9.95 17.25 -7.70
C ALA A 101 -9.44 18.53 -8.37
N ALA A 102 -8.19 18.55 -8.81
CA ALA A 102 -7.59 19.67 -9.55
C ALA A 102 -8.36 20.02 -10.84
N ARG A 103 -9.11 19.06 -11.40
CA ARG A 103 -9.93 19.21 -12.62
C ARG A 103 -11.42 19.41 -12.31
N GLY A 104 -11.81 19.53 -11.04
CA GLY A 104 -13.22 19.62 -10.62
C GLY A 104 -14.06 18.36 -10.91
N LYS A 105 -13.41 17.24 -11.21
CA LYS A 105 -14.07 15.95 -11.49
C LYS A 105 -14.40 15.22 -10.19
N ASP A 106 -15.36 14.32 -10.25
CA ASP A 106 -15.80 13.56 -9.08
C ASP A 106 -14.70 12.60 -8.60
N LEU A 107 -14.66 12.33 -7.29
CA LEU A 107 -13.73 11.42 -6.63
C LEU A 107 -14.40 10.05 -6.43
N PRO A 108 -14.07 9.04 -7.24
CA PRO A 108 -14.74 7.74 -7.19
C PRO A 108 -14.20 6.87 -6.04
N VAL A 109 -15.04 6.61 -5.06
CA VAL A 109 -14.77 5.74 -3.92
C VAL A 109 -15.37 4.36 -4.18
N HIS A 110 -14.56 3.31 -4.17
CA HIS A 110 -15.06 1.94 -4.36
C HIS A 110 -15.83 1.44 -3.14
N GLY A 111 -17.03 0.88 -3.39
CA GLY A 111 -17.90 0.37 -2.33
C GLY A 111 -18.42 1.50 -1.45
N ASP A 112 -18.36 1.32 -0.14
CA ASP A 112 -18.74 2.33 0.86
C ASP A 112 -17.54 3.18 1.34
N GLY A 113 -16.33 2.90 0.84
CA GLY A 113 -15.11 3.61 1.23
C GLY A 113 -14.60 3.32 2.64
N THR A 114 -15.21 2.40 3.38
CA THR A 114 -14.88 2.10 4.79
C THR A 114 -13.60 1.28 4.94
N SER A 115 -13.02 0.80 3.83
CA SER A 115 -11.75 0.09 3.82
C SER A 115 -10.65 0.97 4.42
N VAL A 116 -10.02 0.47 5.48
CA VAL A 116 -8.99 1.17 6.24
C VAL A 116 -7.62 0.73 5.76
N ARG A 117 -6.72 1.70 5.56
CA ARG A 117 -5.31 1.48 5.22
C ARG A 117 -4.44 2.37 6.07
N SER A 118 -3.21 1.91 6.28
CA SER A 118 -2.14 2.70 6.87
C SER A 118 -1.34 3.34 5.73
N TYR A 119 -1.16 4.66 5.74
CA TYR A 119 -0.46 5.41 4.70
C TYR A 119 0.84 5.99 5.23
N LEU A 120 1.96 5.56 4.66
CA LEU A 120 3.29 6.01 5.05
C LEU A 120 3.91 6.85 3.93
N PHE A 121 4.48 8.00 4.29
CA PHE A 121 5.06 8.92 3.32
C PHE A 121 6.35 8.34 2.73
N VAL A 122 6.58 8.54 1.42
CA VAL A 122 7.67 7.89 0.68
C VAL A 122 9.06 8.21 1.21
N GLU A 123 9.29 9.42 1.74
CA GLU A 123 10.57 9.79 2.34
C GLU A 123 10.83 8.99 3.63
N ASP A 124 9.84 8.84 4.52
CA ASP A 124 9.97 8.00 5.72
C ASP A 124 10.26 6.53 5.36
N VAL A 125 9.71 6.04 4.25
CA VAL A 125 9.98 4.69 3.73
C VAL A 125 11.42 4.58 3.21
N ALA A 126 11.93 5.60 2.53
CA ALA A 126 13.32 5.63 2.08
C ALA A 126 14.29 5.63 3.27
N GLU A 127 14.00 6.43 4.31
CA GLU A 127 14.75 6.43 5.57
C GLU A 127 14.67 5.08 6.31
N ALA A 128 13.53 4.40 6.23
CA ALA A 128 13.38 3.05 6.78
C ALA A 128 14.32 2.06 6.07
N PHE A 129 14.39 2.12 4.74
CA PHE A 129 15.32 1.30 3.97
C PHE A 129 16.78 1.61 4.31
N ASP A 130 17.13 2.88 4.43
CA ASP A 130 18.48 3.29 4.82
C ASP A 130 18.86 2.76 6.22
N CYS A 131 17.93 2.86 7.18
CA CYS A 131 18.12 2.32 8.53
C CYS A 131 18.29 0.80 8.51
N VAL A 132 17.43 0.07 7.79
CA VAL A 132 17.52 -1.39 7.67
C VAL A 132 18.80 -1.82 6.96
N LEU A 133 19.23 -1.09 5.93
CA LEU A 133 20.45 -1.38 5.20
C LEU A 133 21.69 -1.29 6.10
N HIS A 134 21.77 -0.26 6.94
CA HIS A 134 22.94 0.00 7.78
C HIS A 134 22.93 -0.71 9.13
N LYS A 135 21.74 -0.93 9.73
CA LYS A 135 21.59 -1.42 11.10
C LYS A 135 20.82 -2.74 11.19
N GLY A 136 20.21 -3.18 10.10
CA GLY A 136 19.43 -4.41 10.06
C GLY A 136 20.32 -5.64 10.16
N ILE A 137 19.74 -6.71 10.70
CA ILE A 137 20.40 -8.01 10.82
C ILE A 137 20.07 -8.83 9.57
N THR A 138 21.10 -9.36 8.92
CA THR A 138 20.94 -10.30 7.80
C THR A 138 20.10 -11.52 8.21
N GLY A 139 19.22 -11.96 7.32
CA GLY A 139 18.31 -13.08 7.53
C GLY A 139 17.00 -12.68 8.21
N GLU A 140 16.93 -11.48 8.78
CA GLU A 140 15.75 -10.99 9.46
C GLU A 140 14.75 -10.33 8.51
N THR A 141 13.54 -10.18 9.04
CA THR A 141 12.46 -9.41 8.42
C THR A 141 12.17 -8.16 9.25
N TYR A 142 11.86 -7.04 8.61
CA TYR A 142 11.44 -5.79 9.25
C TYR A 142 10.16 -5.26 8.63
N ASN A 143 9.13 -5.03 9.44
CA ASN A 143 7.93 -4.33 9.02
C ASN A 143 8.17 -2.80 9.01
N ILE A 144 7.85 -2.16 7.89
CA ILE A 144 7.88 -0.70 7.69
C ILE A 144 6.42 -0.23 7.68
N GLY A 145 5.94 0.20 8.84
CA GLY A 145 4.53 0.51 9.06
C GLY A 145 4.31 1.73 9.93
N THR A 146 3.06 2.17 9.94
CA THR A 146 2.53 3.29 10.72
C THR A 146 1.31 2.84 11.49
N GLU A 147 1.08 3.45 12.66
CA GLU A 147 -0.15 3.26 13.42
C GLU A 147 -1.29 4.19 12.95
N ARG A 148 -0.98 5.09 12.00
CA ARG A 148 -1.92 6.08 11.47
C ARG A 148 -2.73 5.47 10.33
N GLU A 149 -3.94 5.07 10.68
CA GLU A 149 -4.92 4.52 9.75
C GLU A 149 -5.87 5.60 9.21
N ARG A 150 -6.24 5.48 7.93
CA ARG A 150 -7.31 6.27 7.30
C ARG A 150 -8.17 5.39 6.40
N SER A 151 -9.46 5.66 6.36
CA SER A 151 -10.33 5.04 5.36
C SER A 151 -10.11 5.67 3.98
N VAL A 152 -10.51 4.97 2.93
CA VAL A 152 -10.53 5.54 1.56
C VAL A 152 -11.39 6.80 1.51
N LEU A 153 -12.49 6.82 2.27
CA LEU A 153 -13.38 7.96 2.37
C LEU A 153 -12.75 9.16 3.06
N ASP A 154 -11.95 8.95 4.12
CA ASP A 154 -11.21 10.03 4.79
C ASP A 154 -10.22 10.69 3.84
N VAL A 155 -9.47 9.87 3.08
CA VAL A 155 -8.53 10.38 2.06
C VAL A 155 -9.26 11.22 1.00
N ALA A 156 -10.41 10.76 0.50
CA ALA A 156 -11.21 11.50 -0.47
C ALA A 156 -11.67 12.85 0.09
N ARG A 157 -12.14 12.87 1.35
CA ARG A 157 -12.62 14.08 2.04
C ARG A 157 -11.50 15.07 2.31
N ASP A 158 -10.33 14.59 2.75
CA ASP A 158 -9.16 15.44 3.01
C ASP A 158 -8.73 16.16 1.73
N ILE A 159 -8.65 15.43 0.61
CA ILE A 159 -8.29 16.00 -0.70
C ILE A 159 -9.38 16.96 -1.17
N ALA A 160 -10.65 16.57 -1.11
CA ALA A 160 -11.77 17.43 -1.51
C ALA A 160 -11.78 18.76 -0.74
N LYS A 161 -11.46 18.72 0.56
CA LYS A 161 -11.33 19.90 1.42
C LYS A 161 -10.18 20.82 0.96
N ILE A 162 -9.01 20.27 0.65
CA ILE A 162 -7.85 21.05 0.19
C ILE A 162 -8.16 21.79 -1.12
N PHE A 163 -8.90 21.16 -2.02
CA PHE A 163 -9.31 21.75 -3.30
C PHE A 163 -10.61 22.57 -3.23
N ASN A 164 -11.21 22.76 -2.04
CA ASN A 164 -12.50 23.42 -1.84
C ASN A 164 -13.60 22.90 -2.78
N MET A 165 -13.67 21.58 -2.95
CA MET A 165 -14.67 20.96 -3.82
C MET A 165 -16.08 21.10 -3.23
N PRO A 166 -17.12 21.30 -4.06
CA PRO A 166 -18.51 21.27 -3.62
C PRO A 166 -18.91 19.93 -2.97
N GLU A 167 -19.93 19.96 -2.13
CA GLU A 167 -20.55 18.76 -1.59
C GLU A 167 -21.05 17.82 -2.72
N GLY A 168 -21.08 16.52 -2.45
CA GLY A 168 -21.50 15.50 -3.42
C GLY A 168 -20.44 15.11 -4.46
N LYS A 169 -19.25 15.72 -4.45
CA LYS A 169 -18.15 15.36 -5.36
C LYS A 169 -17.42 14.07 -5.00
N VAL A 170 -17.59 13.56 -3.79
CA VAL A 170 -17.12 12.22 -3.40
C VAL A 170 -18.25 11.24 -3.70
N VAL A 171 -18.07 10.38 -4.70
CA VAL A 171 -19.12 9.51 -5.24
C VAL A 171 -18.76 8.04 -5.09
N ASN A 172 -19.72 7.22 -4.70
CA ASN A 172 -19.50 5.78 -4.59
C ASN A 172 -19.60 5.11 -5.96
N VAL A 173 -18.69 4.19 -6.24
CA VAL A 173 -18.67 3.35 -7.44
C VAL A 173 -18.65 1.88 -7.05
N LYS A 174 -18.85 0.98 -8.02
CA LYS A 174 -18.82 -0.48 -7.77
C LYS A 174 -17.52 -0.87 -7.04
N ASP A 175 -17.66 -1.73 -6.04
CA ASP A 175 -16.50 -2.20 -5.26
C ASP A 175 -15.58 -3.11 -6.10
N ARG A 176 -14.35 -3.28 -5.63
CA ARG A 176 -13.37 -4.22 -6.20
C ARG A 176 -13.61 -5.62 -5.63
N ALA A 177 -13.47 -6.63 -6.49
CA ALA A 177 -13.45 -8.01 -6.03
C ALA A 177 -12.27 -8.24 -5.07
N PHE A 178 -12.49 -9.00 -4.00
CA PHE A 178 -11.46 -9.40 -3.03
C PHE A 178 -10.72 -8.23 -2.34
N ASN A 179 -11.41 -7.10 -2.11
CA ASN A 179 -10.86 -5.98 -1.36
C ASN A 179 -10.84 -6.29 0.15
N ASP A 180 -9.66 -6.49 0.74
CA ASP A 180 -9.61 -6.71 2.20
C ASP A 180 -9.95 -5.42 2.95
N ARG A 181 -10.55 -5.59 4.13
CA ARG A 181 -11.06 -4.45 4.90
C ARG A 181 -9.98 -3.67 5.64
N ARG A 182 -8.92 -4.32 6.11
CA ARG A 182 -7.87 -3.70 6.93
C ARG A 182 -6.55 -4.48 6.85
N TYR A 183 -5.43 -3.78 6.72
CA TYR A 183 -4.09 -4.31 6.94
C TYR A 183 -3.44 -3.52 8.06
N TYR A 184 -2.90 -4.22 9.05
CA TYR A 184 -2.23 -3.60 10.18
C TYR A 184 -0.99 -4.41 10.56
N ILE A 185 0.18 -3.86 10.30
CA ILE A 185 1.49 -4.45 10.63
C ILE A 185 2.10 -3.68 11.79
N GLY A 186 2.72 -4.39 12.73
CA GLY A 186 3.47 -3.77 13.82
C GLY A 186 4.90 -3.50 13.37
N SER A 187 5.45 -2.32 13.67
CA SER A 187 6.81 -1.89 13.26
C SER A 187 7.79 -1.76 14.43
N SER A 188 7.47 -2.35 15.59
CA SER A 188 8.28 -2.24 16.82
C SER A 188 9.72 -2.74 16.65
N LYS A 189 9.94 -3.77 15.84
CA LYS A 189 11.28 -4.30 15.56
C LYS A 189 12.16 -3.29 14.82
N LEU A 190 11.60 -2.59 13.84
CA LEU A 190 12.28 -1.51 13.13
C LEU A 190 12.50 -0.29 14.04
N ALA A 191 11.54 0.00 14.93
CA ALA A 191 11.71 1.03 15.95
C ALA A 191 12.89 0.73 16.89
N GLY A 192 13.16 -0.55 17.18
CA GLY A 192 14.36 -1.00 17.90
C GLY A 192 15.69 -0.65 17.22
N LEU A 193 15.70 -0.37 15.91
CA LEU A 193 16.88 0.12 15.18
C LEU A 193 17.02 1.66 15.22
N GLY A 194 16.07 2.34 15.88
CA GLY A 194 16.02 3.80 15.99
C GLY A 194 15.30 4.50 14.85
N TRP A 195 14.53 3.78 14.02
CA TRP A 195 13.68 4.39 13.01
C TRP A 195 12.28 4.68 13.56
N LYS A 196 11.71 5.82 13.19
CA LYS A 196 10.31 6.18 13.43
C LYS A 196 9.87 7.08 12.29
N GLU A 197 8.63 6.92 11.84
CA GLU A 197 8.04 7.89 10.90
C GLU A 197 8.09 9.31 11.48
N SER A 198 8.49 10.27 10.64
CA SER A 198 8.61 11.67 11.01
C SER A 198 7.50 12.52 10.38
N THR A 199 7.01 12.15 9.20
CA THR A 199 6.08 12.98 8.43
C THR A 199 4.64 12.81 8.91
N GLY A 200 3.96 13.94 9.16
CA GLY A 200 2.52 14.02 9.42
C GLY A 200 1.68 13.61 8.21
N TRP A 201 0.42 13.16 8.40
CA TRP A 201 -0.48 12.94 7.25
C TRP A 201 -0.71 14.25 6.48
N GLU A 202 -1.04 15.32 7.20
CA GLU A 202 -1.35 16.62 6.63
C GLU A 202 -0.14 17.19 5.87
N GLU A 203 1.06 17.04 6.43
CA GLU A 203 2.31 17.46 5.80
C GLU A 203 2.63 16.62 4.55
N GLY A 204 2.62 15.30 4.66
CA GLY A 204 2.92 14.41 3.55
C GLY A 204 1.89 14.53 2.42
N LEU A 205 0.61 14.70 2.74
CA LEU A 205 -0.44 14.94 1.76
C LEU A 205 -0.22 16.25 1.03
N LYS A 206 0.12 17.33 1.76
CA LYS A 206 0.47 18.61 1.16
C LYS A 206 1.68 18.50 0.23
N LYS A 207 2.79 17.90 0.69
CA LYS A 207 4.00 17.66 -0.14
C LYS A 207 3.65 16.88 -1.41
N THR A 208 2.79 15.86 -1.30
CA THR A 208 2.34 15.06 -2.43
C THR A 208 1.54 15.91 -3.42
N ILE A 209 0.55 16.65 -2.96
CA ILE A 209 -0.30 17.52 -3.80
C ILE A 209 0.55 18.59 -4.48
N ASP A 210 1.41 19.29 -3.73
CA ASP A 210 2.29 20.33 -4.24
C ASP A 210 3.19 19.79 -5.36
N TRP A 211 3.71 18.57 -5.20
CA TRP A 211 4.51 17.91 -6.25
C TRP A 211 3.70 17.66 -7.53
N TYR A 212 2.47 17.13 -7.42
CA TYR A 212 1.60 16.92 -8.59
C TYR A 212 1.21 18.23 -9.28
N MET A 213 0.92 19.28 -8.50
CA MET A 213 0.54 20.59 -9.03
C MET A 213 1.73 21.34 -9.62
N GLY A 214 2.94 21.08 -9.14
CA GLY A 214 4.19 21.63 -9.66
C GLY A 214 4.79 20.83 -10.82
N LEU A 215 4.25 19.65 -11.14
CA LEU A 215 4.79 18.78 -12.18
C LEU A 215 4.59 19.39 -13.57
N LYS A 216 5.70 19.74 -14.22
CA LYS A 216 5.70 20.20 -15.62
C LYS A 216 5.59 19.00 -16.55
N ASN A 217 4.84 19.16 -17.64
CA ASN A 217 4.66 18.15 -18.70
C ASN A 217 4.06 16.82 -18.22
N MET A 218 2.98 16.87 -17.43
CA MET A 218 2.27 15.69 -16.90
C MET A 218 2.01 14.62 -17.98
N GLU A 219 1.66 15.07 -19.19
CA GLU A 219 1.35 14.24 -20.35
C GLU A 219 2.54 13.45 -20.92
N THR A 220 3.78 13.90 -20.66
CA THR A 220 5.00 13.19 -21.11
C THR A 220 5.82 12.61 -19.96
N TYR A 221 5.58 13.06 -18.72
CA TYR A 221 6.30 12.56 -17.54
C TYR A 221 6.02 11.07 -17.30
N TRP A 222 4.77 10.66 -17.46
CA TRP A 222 4.35 9.28 -17.27
C TRP A 222 4.36 8.50 -18.57
N ALA A 223 5.00 7.34 -18.57
CA ALA A 223 4.81 6.37 -19.64
C ALA A 223 3.40 5.74 -19.51
N GLY A 224 2.54 5.98 -20.50
CA GLY A 224 1.21 5.37 -20.60
C GLY A 224 0.05 6.37 -20.54
N ASP A 225 -1.17 5.85 -20.64
CA ASP A 225 -2.40 6.66 -20.69
C ASP A 225 -2.85 7.06 -19.27
N VAL A 226 -2.49 8.29 -18.87
CA VAL A 226 -2.90 8.88 -17.59
C VAL A 226 -4.42 9.04 -17.50
N GLU A 227 -5.11 9.38 -18.58
CA GLU A 227 -6.57 9.53 -18.53
C GLU A 227 -7.25 8.18 -18.27
N MET A 228 -6.69 7.10 -18.81
CA MET A 228 -7.14 5.76 -18.51
C MET A 228 -6.89 5.38 -17.04
N ALA A 229 -5.72 5.73 -16.51
CA ALA A 229 -5.36 5.50 -15.11
C ALA A 229 -6.34 6.19 -14.14
N LEU A 230 -6.91 7.34 -14.52
CA LEU A 230 -7.87 8.10 -13.71
C LEU A 230 -9.29 7.53 -13.72
N LYS A 231 -9.61 6.56 -14.59
CA LYS A 231 -10.93 5.90 -14.54
C LYS A 231 -11.10 5.09 -13.25
N PRO A 232 -12.33 4.96 -12.71
CA PRO A 232 -12.58 4.16 -11.51
C PRO A 232 -12.22 2.67 -11.71
N HIS A 233 -12.63 2.12 -12.85
CA HIS A 233 -12.33 0.75 -13.28
C HIS A 233 -11.63 0.79 -14.64
N PRO A 234 -10.29 0.92 -14.67
CA PRO A 234 -9.56 0.86 -15.93
C PRO A 234 -9.68 -0.56 -16.52
N VAL A 235 -10.11 -0.64 -17.77
CA VAL A 235 -10.17 -1.88 -18.55
C VAL A 235 -8.99 -1.88 -19.51
N VAL A 236 -8.19 -2.94 -19.59
CA VAL A 236 -7.19 -3.04 -20.67
C VAL A 236 -7.97 -3.12 -21.99
N VAL A 237 -7.95 -2.05 -22.78
CA VAL A 237 -8.48 -2.10 -24.14
C VAL A 237 -7.47 -2.94 -24.92
N GLN A 238 -7.80 -4.22 -25.15
CA GLN A 238 -7.09 -4.98 -26.16
C GLN A 238 -7.30 -4.25 -27.48
N ASN A 239 -6.22 -3.78 -28.11
CA ASN A 239 -6.29 -3.34 -29.49
C ASN A 239 -6.94 -4.48 -30.28
N ALA A 240 -8.08 -4.20 -30.90
CA ALA A 240 -8.78 -5.14 -31.76
C ALA A 240 -7.91 -5.39 -33.01
N GLY A 241 -6.96 -6.30 -32.85
CA GLY A 241 -5.96 -6.64 -33.84
C GLY A 241 -5.28 -7.93 -33.38
N THR A 242 -5.87 -9.06 -33.82
CA THR A 242 -5.35 -10.43 -33.71
C THR A 242 -5.17 -11.01 -32.31
N SER A 243 -6.17 -11.78 -31.85
CA SER A 243 -5.99 -13.19 -31.47
C SER A 243 -7.35 -13.79 -31.12
N ALA A 244 -7.69 -14.90 -31.76
CA ALA A 244 -8.89 -15.67 -31.47
C ALA A 244 -8.94 -16.06 -29.98
N ALA A 245 -10.11 -15.91 -29.38
CA ALA A 245 -10.38 -16.39 -28.03
C ALA A 245 -10.30 -17.91 -28.01
N VAL A 246 -9.39 -18.46 -27.19
CA VAL A 246 -9.45 -19.86 -26.79
C VAL A 246 -10.35 -19.92 -25.55
N PRO A 247 -11.49 -20.62 -25.59
CA PRO A 247 -12.33 -20.76 -24.41
C PRO A 247 -11.63 -21.68 -23.41
N PHE A 248 -11.42 -21.17 -22.19
CA PHE A 248 -11.05 -21.99 -21.05
C PHE A 248 -12.34 -22.63 -20.52
N THR A 249 -12.59 -23.88 -20.89
CA THR A 249 -13.58 -24.73 -20.19
C THR A 249 -12.87 -25.44 -19.04
N ALA A 250 -13.47 -25.39 -17.85
CA ALA A 250 -13.13 -26.23 -16.72
C ALA A 250 -13.39 -27.71 -17.01
#